data_AF-A0A086STX8-F1
#
_entry.id   AF-A0A086STX8-F1
#
_cell.length_a   1.000
_cell.length_b   1.000
_cell.length_c   1.000
_cell.angle_alpha   90.00
_cell.angle_beta   90.00
_cell.angle_gamma   90.00
#
_symmetry.space_group_name_H-M   'P 1'
#
loop_
_entity.id
_entity.type
_entity.pdbx_description
1 polymer ?
#
loop_
_entity_poly.entity_id
_entity_poly.type
_entity_poly.pdbx_seq_one_letter_code
_entity_poly.pdbx_strand_id
1 'polypeptide(L)'
;MRAKVPGSAQNGADVQCIGSFVSGRCKDMRRFPRETEGPIRDEVQFSDFLCRQARRTETPWIRMVRSMMSDYHRLAMTHGDLHPRNIMARWEAGQKGQPEDQEHLCITALLDWELGGWYPEHWEFVKALSTVDLRGPLTDWCDYLPTEAIGRWPVEFSIDLFISRWLG
;
A
#
# COMPACT_ATOMS: atom_id res chain seq x y z
N MET A 1 17.39 -49.76 -21.62
CA MET A 1 15.98 -49.45 -21.31
C MET A 1 15.90 -48.86 -19.92
N ARG A 2 15.79 -47.53 -19.79
CA ARG A 2 15.55 -46.85 -18.50
C ARG A 2 14.11 -46.37 -18.47
N ALA A 3 13.40 -46.78 -17.42
CA ALA A 3 12.00 -46.45 -17.19
C ALA A 3 11.80 -44.94 -17.03
N LYS A 4 10.75 -44.43 -17.66
CA LYS A 4 10.31 -43.03 -17.61
C LYS A 4 9.55 -42.82 -16.30
N VAL A 5 10.09 -41.99 -15.40
CA VAL A 5 9.40 -41.53 -14.20
C VAL A 5 8.27 -40.59 -14.64
N PRO A 6 7.03 -40.72 -14.14
CA PRO A 6 5.94 -39.82 -14.53
C PRO A 6 6.21 -38.42 -13.98
N GLY A 7 6.07 -37.42 -14.85
CA GLY A 7 6.24 -36.01 -14.49
C GLY A 7 5.32 -35.62 -13.35
N SER A 8 5.89 -34.96 -12.35
CA SER A 8 5.14 -34.19 -11.37
C SER A 8 4.30 -33.14 -12.09
N ALA A 9 3.00 -33.15 -11.82
CA ALA A 9 2.11 -32.06 -12.18
C ALA A 9 2.69 -30.76 -11.60
N GLN A 10 3.05 -29.83 -12.46
CA GLN A 10 3.31 -28.46 -12.04
C GLN A 10 1.98 -27.88 -11.58
N ASN A 11 1.83 -27.71 -10.27
CA ASN A 11 0.79 -26.85 -9.69
C ASN A 11 0.90 -25.49 -10.35
N GLY A 12 -0.22 -24.98 -10.89
CA GLY A 12 -0.30 -23.61 -11.39
C GLY A 12 0.07 -22.66 -10.26
N ALA A 13 1.21 -21.99 -10.37
CA ALA A 13 1.52 -20.86 -9.51
C ALA A 13 0.45 -19.80 -9.82
N ASP A 14 -0.43 -19.52 -8.87
CA ASP A 14 -1.29 -18.34 -8.92
C ASP A 14 -0.38 -17.14 -9.16
N VAL A 15 -0.44 -16.58 -10.37
CA VAL A 15 0.32 -15.37 -10.70
C VAL A 15 -0.19 -14.30 -9.75
N GLN A 16 0.69 -13.88 -8.85
CA GLN A 16 0.33 -12.95 -7.79
C GLN A 16 -0.07 -11.62 -8.41
N CYS A 17 -1.36 -11.28 -8.30
CA CYS A 17 -1.97 -10.09 -8.88
C CYS A 17 -1.90 -8.91 -7.88
N ILE A 18 -2.00 -7.69 -8.41
CA ILE A 18 -2.16 -6.49 -7.59
C ILE A 18 -3.60 -6.43 -7.08
N GLY A 19 -3.78 -6.43 -5.77
CA GLY A 19 -5.09 -6.30 -5.15
C GLY A 19 -5.20 -6.84 -3.73
N SER A 20 -6.41 -6.70 -3.17
CA SER A 20 -6.75 -7.05 -1.79
C SER A 20 -6.50 -8.54 -1.49
N PHE A 21 -6.06 -8.85 -0.26
CA PHE A 21 -5.88 -10.25 0.19
C PHE A 21 -7.16 -11.08 0.16
N VAL A 22 -8.33 -10.44 0.22
CA VAL A 22 -9.63 -11.13 0.29
C VAL A 22 -10.23 -11.30 -1.10
N SER A 23 -10.30 -10.22 -1.88
CA SER A 23 -10.98 -10.24 -3.19
C SER A 23 -10.04 -10.44 -4.38
N GLY A 24 -8.73 -10.24 -4.22
CA GLY A 24 -7.77 -10.18 -5.32
C GLY A 24 -7.98 -9.00 -6.27
N ARG A 25 -8.92 -8.10 -5.95
CA ARG A 25 -9.23 -6.90 -6.74
C ARG A 25 -8.52 -5.69 -6.15
N CYS A 26 -8.11 -4.79 -7.01
CA CYS A 26 -7.43 -3.57 -6.60
C CYS A 26 -8.43 -2.62 -5.96
N LYS A 27 -8.16 -2.23 -4.70
CA LYS A 27 -8.94 -1.26 -3.95
C LYS A 27 -8.15 0.03 -3.79
N ASP A 28 -8.81 1.16 -3.98
CA ASP A 28 -8.25 2.48 -3.73
C ASP A 28 -9.28 3.33 -2.98
N MET A 29 -8.97 3.61 -1.71
CA MET A 29 -9.78 4.48 -0.87
C MET A 29 -9.26 5.90 -0.95
N ARG A 30 -10.07 6.81 -1.50
CA ARG A 30 -9.82 8.25 -1.50
C ARG A 30 -11.00 8.95 -0.81
N ARG A 31 -11.58 9.96 -1.47
CA ARG A 31 -12.87 10.54 -1.06
C ARG A 31 -14.01 9.51 -1.11
N PHE A 32 -13.97 8.60 -2.07
CA PHE A 32 -14.92 7.50 -2.23
C PHE A 32 -14.14 6.21 -2.51
N PRO A 33 -14.65 5.05 -2.06
CA PRO A 33 -14.02 3.76 -2.35
C PRO A 33 -14.12 3.45 -3.84
N ARG A 34 -13.02 2.98 -4.41
CA ARG A 34 -12.91 2.51 -5.79
C ARG A 34 -12.37 1.09 -5.78
N GLU A 35 -12.97 0.22 -6.57
CA GLU A 35 -12.53 -1.17 -6.72
C GLU A 35 -12.59 -1.53 -8.21
N THR A 36 -11.64 -2.34 -8.66
CA THR A 36 -11.68 -2.88 -10.02
C THR A 36 -12.76 -3.95 -10.16
N GLU A 37 -13.28 -4.13 -11.38
CA GLU A 37 -14.21 -5.21 -11.70
C GLU A 37 -13.51 -6.58 -11.78
N GLY A 38 -12.22 -6.59 -12.14
CA GLY A 38 -11.39 -7.78 -12.28
C GLY A 38 -9.97 -7.61 -11.74
N PRO A 39 -9.14 -8.65 -11.82
CA PRO A 39 -7.77 -8.64 -11.28
C PRO A 39 -6.84 -7.73 -12.10
N ILE A 40 -5.94 -7.03 -11.42
CA ILE A 40 -4.84 -6.28 -12.03
C ILE A 40 -3.59 -7.16 -12.01
N ARG A 41 -2.94 -7.35 -13.17
CA ARG A 41 -1.80 -8.26 -13.31
C ARG A 41 -0.44 -7.59 -13.25
N ASP A 42 -0.41 -6.30 -13.56
CA ASP A 42 0.82 -5.53 -13.62
C ASP A 42 0.58 -4.09 -13.17
N GLU A 43 1.68 -3.37 -12.94
CA GLU A 43 1.61 -2.00 -12.44
C GLU A 43 1.16 -1.00 -13.50
N VAL A 44 1.30 -1.30 -14.80
CA VAL A 44 0.75 -0.47 -15.88
C VAL A 44 -0.77 -0.36 -15.71
N GLN A 45 -1.44 -1.50 -15.52
CA GLN A 45 -2.87 -1.57 -15.26
C GLN A 45 -3.26 -0.89 -13.93
N PHE A 46 -2.42 -0.99 -12.90
CA PHE A 46 -2.61 -0.30 -11.63
C PHE A 46 -2.57 1.23 -11.82
N SER A 47 -1.55 1.75 -12.47
CA SER A 47 -1.39 3.17 -12.77
C SER A 47 -2.53 3.72 -13.65
N ASP A 48 -2.97 2.94 -14.64
CA ASP A 48 -4.14 3.27 -15.47
C ASP A 48 -5.42 3.30 -14.64
N PHE A 49 -5.59 2.35 -13.72
CA PHE A 49 -6.70 2.34 -12.78
C PHE A 49 -6.69 3.60 -11.92
N LEU A 50 -5.55 4.01 -11.34
CA LEU A 50 -5.47 5.23 -10.54
C LEU A 50 -5.85 6.49 -11.36
N CYS A 51 -5.47 6.54 -12.63
CA CYS A 51 -5.71 7.67 -13.53
C CYS A 51 -7.08 7.67 -14.25
N ARG A 52 -7.97 6.71 -13.96
CA ARG A 52 -9.26 6.57 -14.65
C ARG A 52 -10.45 6.82 -13.72
N GLN A 53 -11.46 7.53 -14.18
CA GLN A 53 -12.74 7.67 -13.48
C GLN A 53 -13.89 7.52 -14.47
N ALA A 54 -14.78 6.55 -14.26
CA ALA A 54 -15.77 6.12 -15.26
C ALA A 54 -16.68 7.25 -15.79
N ARG A 55 -16.97 8.25 -14.96
CA ARG A 55 -17.85 9.39 -15.29
C ARG A 55 -17.09 10.68 -15.64
N ARG A 56 -15.78 10.60 -15.87
CA ARG A 56 -14.94 11.76 -16.13
C ARG A 56 -14.15 11.58 -17.41
N THR A 57 -14.16 12.61 -18.26
CA THR A 57 -13.33 12.62 -19.47
C THR A 57 -11.86 12.70 -19.09
N GLU A 58 -11.05 11.90 -19.77
CA GLU A 58 -9.60 11.98 -19.67
C GLU A 58 -9.12 13.33 -20.19
N THR A 59 -8.41 14.08 -19.35
CA THR A 59 -7.87 15.40 -19.69
C THR A 59 -6.38 15.32 -20.05
N PRO A 60 -5.84 16.28 -20.81
CA PRO A 60 -4.39 16.37 -21.03
C PRO A 60 -3.58 16.40 -19.72
N TRP A 61 -4.17 16.97 -18.66
CA TRP A 61 -3.58 16.99 -17.32
C TRP A 61 -3.37 15.58 -16.74
N ILE A 62 -4.41 14.74 -16.72
CA ILE A 62 -4.25 13.39 -16.14
C ILE A 62 -3.36 12.50 -17.02
N ARG A 63 -3.33 12.73 -18.34
CA ARG A 63 -2.36 12.08 -19.24
C ARG A 63 -0.92 12.44 -18.91
N MET A 64 -0.66 13.72 -18.65
CA MET A 64 0.65 14.18 -18.19
C MET A 64 1.01 13.52 -16.85
N VAL A 65 0.07 13.49 -15.89
CA VAL A 65 0.29 12.81 -14.60
C VAL A 65 0.62 11.33 -14.77
N ARG A 66 -0.15 10.60 -15.59
CA ARG A 66 0.09 9.20 -15.91
C ARG A 66 1.48 8.95 -16.51
N SER A 67 1.97 9.87 -17.35
CA SER A 67 3.30 9.77 -17.96
C SER A 67 4.47 9.98 -17.00
N MET A 68 4.22 10.53 -15.81
CA MET A 68 5.23 10.67 -14.75
C MET A 68 5.34 9.43 -13.85
N MET A 69 4.38 8.51 -13.93
CA MET A 69 4.36 7.31 -13.09
C MET A 69 5.37 6.28 -13.60
N SER A 70 6.08 5.64 -12.68
CA SER A 70 6.82 4.41 -12.98
C SER A 70 5.85 3.24 -13.04
N ASP A 71 6.08 2.34 -14.00
CA ASP A 71 5.31 1.10 -14.16
C ASP A 71 6.08 -0.13 -13.66
N TYR A 72 7.17 0.08 -12.91
CA TYR A 72 8.04 -0.97 -12.43
C TYR A 72 8.50 -0.73 -10.99
N HIS A 73 7.80 -1.38 -10.08
CA HIS A 73 8.17 -1.55 -8.69
C HIS A 73 8.02 -3.02 -8.28
N ARG A 74 8.64 -3.37 -7.16
CA ARG A 74 8.42 -4.69 -6.58
C ARG A 74 7.02 -4.77 -6.00
N LEU A 75 6.42 -5.95 -6.10
CA LEU A 75 5.18 -6.24 -5.39
C LEU A 75 5.48 -6.48 -3.91
N ALA A 76 4.75 -5.82 -3.02
CA ALA A 76 4.91 -5.93 -1.58
C ALA A 76 3.56 -6.17 -0.90
N MET A 77 3.62 -6.75 0.30
CA MET A 77 2.47 -6.85 1.19
C MET A 77 2.25 -5.47 1.82
N THR A 78 1.10 -4.86 1.57
CA THR A 78 0.75 -3.53 2.11
C THR A 78 -0.48 -3.63 2.98
N HIS A 79 -0.49 -2.89 4.08
CA HIS A 79 -1.66 -2.60 4.91
C HIS A 79 -2.67 -1.71 4.17
N GLY A 80 -2.20 -0.69 3.45
CA GLY A 80 -3.05 0.21 2.66
C GLY A 80 -3.82 1.27 3.47
N ASP A 81 -3.76 1.21 4.80
CA ASP A 81 -4.28 2.23 5.75
C ASP A 81 -3.40 2.31 7.01
N LEU A 82 -2.09 2.37 6.88
CA LEU A 82 -1.19 2.46 8.02
C LEU A 82 -1.28 3.83 8.68
N HIS A 83 -2.09 3.90 9.73
CA HIS A 83 -2.41 5.09 10.49
C HIS A 83 -2.35 4.78 11.99
N PRO A 84 -2.00 5.72 12.88
CA PRO A 84 -1.89 5.46 14.33
C PRO A 84 -3.11 4.77 14.95
N ARG A 85 -4.33 5.11 14.47
CA ARG A 85 -5.60 4.48 14.90
C ARG A 85 -5.66 2.95 14.69
N ASN A 86 -4.86 2.43 13.76
CA ASN A 86 -4.80 1.02 13.38
C ASN A 86 -3.60 0.29 14.02
N ILE A 87 -2.86 0.95 14.92
CA ILE A 87 -1.69 0.37 15.59
C ILE A 87 -1.99 0.19 17.08
N MET A 88 -1.91 -1.05 17.56
CA MET A 88 -1.99 -1.32 18.99
C MET A 88 -0.59 -1.30 19.61
N ALA A 89 -0.42 -0.50 20.66
CA ALA A 89 0.81 -0.45 21.42
C ALA A 89 0.56 -0.65 22.92
N ARG A 90 1.58 -1.15 23.62
CA ARG A 90 1.58 -1.38 25.06
C ARG A 90 2.90 -0.91 25.66
N TRP A 91 2.85 -0.31 26.84
CA TRP A 91 4.03 -0.06 27.64
C TRP A 91 4.49 -1.35 28.32
N GLU A 92 5.75 -1.72 28.10
CA GLU A 92 6.39 -2.85 28.74
C GLU A 92 7.43 -2.34 29.74
N ALA A 93 7.38 -2.86 30.96
CA ALA A 93 8.34 -2.50 32.00
C ALA A 93 9.75 -2.91 31.58
N GLY A 94 10.73 -2.01 31.81
CA GLY A 94 12.14 -2.31 31.62
C GLY A 94 12.56 -3.56 32.40
N GLN A 95 13.49 -4.34 31.83
CA GLN A 95 14.02 -5.51 32.53
C GLN A 95 14.90 -5.07 33.70
N LYS A 96 14.54 -5.49 34.93
CA LYS A 96 15.35 -5.23 36.14
C LYS A 96 16.81 -5.60 35.91
N GLY A 97 17.69 -4.61 36.00
CA GLY A 97 19.15 -4.79 35.90
C GLY A 97 19.75 -4.45 34.54
N GLN A 98 18.96 -4.01 33.56
CA GLN A 98 19.49 -3.26 32.42
C GLN A 98 19.64 -1.78 32.79
N PRO A 99 20.61 -1.04 32.22
CA PRO A 99 20.84 0.37 32.52
C PRO A 99 19.63 1.29 32.22
N GLU A 100 18.62 0.74 31.56
CA GLU A 100 17.39 1.41 31.14
C GLU A 100 16.22 0.78 31.89
N ASP A 101 16.05 1.12 33.17
CA ASP A 101 14.82 0.86 33.94
C ASP A 101 13.60 1.66 33.39
N GLN A 102 13.62 2.04 32.10
CA GLN A 102 12.56 2.78 31.43
C GLN A 102 11.56 1.81 30.79
N GLU A 103 10.28 2.16 30.94
CA GLU A 103 9.23 1.53 30.17
C GLU A 103 9.48 1.79 28.68
N HIS A 104 9.36 0.75 27.85
CA HIS A 104 9.45 0.90 26.40
C HIS A 104 8.10 0.62 25.76
N LEU A 105 7.82 1.33 24.66
CA LEU A 105 6.60 1.14 23.90
C LEU A 105 6.79 -0.03 22.93
N CYS A 106 5.95 -1.06 23.08
CA CYS A 106 5.93 -2.23 22.23
C CYS A 106 4.70 -2.20 21.32
N ILE A 107 4.90 -2.32 20.00
CA ILE A 107 3.81 -2.51 19.03
C ILE A 107 3.37 -3.97 19.09
N THR A 108 2.09 -4.20 19.37
CA THR A 108 1.53 -5.53 19.62
C THR A 108 0.70 -6.07 18.46
N ALA A 109 0.08 -5.18 17.66
CA ALA A 109 -0.71 -5.58 16.51
C ALA A 109 -0.91 -4.43 15.51
N LEU A 110 -1.12 -4.81 14.24
CA LEU A 110 -1.72 -3.97 13.20
C LEU A 110 -3.15 -4.45 12.96
N LEU A 111 -4.10 -3.52 13.00
CA LEU A 111 -5.53 -3.76 12.87
C LEU A 111 -6.06 -3.21 11.55
N ASP A 112 -7.25 -3.65 11.16
CA ASP A 112 -8.00 -3.09 10.02
C ASP A 112 -7.34 -3.26 8.64
N TRP A 113 -7.16 -4.53 8.26
CA TRP A 113 -6.58 -4.94 6.98
C TRP A 113 -7.56 -4.89 5.79
N GLU A 114 -8.65 -4.13 5.86
CA GLU A 114 -9.69 -4.13 4.83
C GLU A 114 -9.21 -3.63 3.45
N LEU A 115 -8.21 -2.75 3.47
CA LEU A 115 -7.47 -2.23 2.30
C LEU A 115 -6.18 -3.00 2.04
N GLY A 116 -5.85 -3.97 2.89
CA GLY A 116 -4.65 -4.78 2.81
C GLY A 116 -4.62 -5.64 1.56
N GLY A 117 -3.45 -5.73 0.94
CA GLY A 117 -3.26 -6.49 -0.29
C GLY A 117 -1.82 -6.53 -0.78
N TRP A 118 -1.65 -7.13 -1.95
CA TRP A 118 -0.40 -7.07 -2.71
C TRP A 118 -0.45 -5.86 -3.62
N TYR A 119 0.43 -4.89 -3.39
CA TYR A 119 0.50 -3.64 -4.16
C TYR A 119 1.97 -3.27 -4.44
N PRO A 120 2.23 -2.34 -5.37
CA PRO A 120 3.57 -1.80 -5.55
C PRO A 120 4.18 -1.35 -4.22
N GLU A 121 5.48 -1.57 -4.03
CA GLU A 121 6.17 -1.32 -2.75
C GLU A 121 6.07 0.14 -2.25
N HIS A 122 5.85 1.09 -3.15
CA HIS A 122 5.62 2.48 -2.81
C HIS A 122 4.26 2.76 -2.16
N TRP A 123 3.28 1.86 -2.35
CA TRP A 123 1.89 2.10 -2.00
C TRP A 123 1.67 2.27 -0.50
N GLU A 124 2.42 1.54 0.34
CA GLU A 124 2.31 1.68 1.79
C GLU A 124 2.68 3.09 2.24
N PHE A 125 3.79 3.63 1.75
CA PHE A 125 4.22 4.99 2.05
C PHE A 125 3.20 6.04 1.56
N VAL A 126 2.69 5.86 0.34
CA VAL A 126 1.67 6.77 -0.22
C VAL A 126 0.43 6.79 0.67
N LYS A 127 -0.15 5.63 1.00
CA LYS A 127 -1.40 5.55 1.76
C LYS A 127 -1.24 5.96 3.23
N ALA A 128 -0.09 5.67 3.85
CA ALA A 128 0.18 6.10 5.21
C ALA A 128 0.17 7.64 5.36
N LEU A 129 0.51 8.38 4.30
CA LEU A 129 0.47 9.85 4.29
C LEU A 129 -0.87 10.41 3.78
N SER A 130 -1.58 9.71 2.89
CA SER A 130 -2.89 10.16 2.38
C SER A 130 -3.98 10.24 3.45
N THR A 131 -3.80 9.57 4.59
CA THR A 131 -4.83 9.39 5.63
C THR A 131 -4.68 10.35 6.80
N VAL A 132 -3.68 11.24 6.77
CA VAL A 132 -3.35 12.18 7.86
C VAL A 132 -3.98 13.54 7.63
N ASP A 133 -4.55 14.12 8.69
CA ASP A 133 -4.95 15.52 8.70
C ASP A 133 -3.73 16.43 8.94
N LEU A 134 -3.40 17.25 7.94
CA LEU A 134 -2.32 18.25 7.97
C LEU A 134 -2.55 19.40 8.96
N ARG A 135 -3.66 19.42 9.69
CA ARG A 135 -3.97 20.40 10.73
C ARG A 135 -4.41 19.76 12.05
N GLY A 136 -4.33 18.45 12.15
CA GLY A 136 -4.77 17.67 13.30
C GLY A 136 -3.67 17.36 14.32
N PRO A 137 -3.99 16.59 15.36
CA PRO A 137 -3.01 16.15 16.37
C PRO A 137 -1.97 15.15 15.83
N LEU A 138 -2.13 14.66 14.59
CA LEU A 138 -1.24 13.69 13.95
C LEU A 138 -0.44 14.31 12.79
N THR A 139 -0.27 15.63 12.79
CA THR A 139 0.47 16.35 11.73
C THR A 139 1.92 15.90 11.58
N ASP A 140 2.50 15.34 12.63
CA ASP A 140 3.85 14.81 12.71
C ASP A 140 3.93 13.32 12.35
N TRP A 141 2.85 12.68 11.92
CA TRP A 141 2.86 11.25 11.57
C TRP A 141 3.94 10.87 10.56
N CYS A 142 4.24 11.77 9.61
CA CYS A 142 5.29 11.57 8.62
C CYS A 142 6.68 11.33 9.26
N ASP A 143 6.93 11.86 10.45
CA ASP A 143 8.21 11.75 11.15
C ASP A 143 8.38 10.38 11.82
N TYR A 144 7.28 9.64 12.03
CA TYR A 144 7.26 8.33 12.71
C TYR A 144 7.03 7.16 11.75
N LEU A 145 6.95 7.41 10.44
CA LEU A 145 6.82 6.32 9.47
C LEU A 145 8.04 5.39 9.52
N PRO A 146 7.85 4.06 9.47
CA PRO A 146 8.94 3.09 9.48
C PRO A 146 9.61 3.03 8.09
N THR A 147 10.25 4.11 7.66
CA THR A 147 10.75 4.27 6.29
C THR A 147 11.84 3.27 5.90
N GLU A 148 12.53 2.69 6.87
CA GLU A 148 13.47 1.58 6.63
C GLU A 148 12.75 0.29 6.17
N ALA A 149 11.48 0.10 6.56
CA ALA A 149 10.68 -1.05 6.20
C ALA A 149 9.82 -0.81 4.96
N ILE A 150 9.20 0.37 4.84
CA ILE A 150 8.24 0.68 3.76
C ILE A 150 8.85 1.52 2.63
N GLY A 151 10.10 1.96 2.78
CA GLY A 151 10.77 2.87 1.87
C GLY A 151 10.35 4.34 2.03
N ARG A 152 10.92 5.20 1.18
CA ARG A 152 10.56 6.62 1.05
C ARG A 152 10.22 6.92 -0.40
N TRP A 153 8.97 7.33 -0.63
CA TRP A 153 8.41 7.48 -1.98
C TRP A 153 7.74 8.86 -2.17
N PRO A 154 8.49 9.97 -1.99
CA PRO A 154 7.92 11.32 -2.06
C PRO A 154 7.46 11.71 -3.47
N VAL A 155 8.05 11.13 -4.52
CA VAL A 155 7.66 11.39 -5.91
C VAL A 155 6.30 10.76 -6.19
N GLU A 156 6.14 9.50 -5.83
CA GLU A 156 4.91 8.71 -5.99
C GLU A 156 3.79 9.31 -5.15
N PHE A 157 4.10 9.73 -3.92
CA PHE A 157 3.15 10.46 -3.08
C PHE A 157 2.71 11.79 -3.71
N SER A 158 3.65 12.56 -4.26
CA SER A 158 3.32 13.83 -4.95
C SER A 158 2.46 13.61 -6.19
N ILE A 159 2.74 12.56 -6.95
CA ILE A 159 1.91 12.14 -8.09
C ILE A 159 0.50 11.76 -7.60
N ASP A 160 0.38 10.99 -6.53
CA ASP A 160 -0.91 10.62 -5.96
C ASP A 160 -1.73 11.83 -5.49
N LEU A 161 -1.08 12.87 -4.95
CA LEU A 161 -1.75 14.14 -4.63
C LEU A 161 -2.33 14.82 -5.87
N PHE A 162 -1.62 14.80 -7.02
CA PHE A 162 -2.16 15.32 -8.27
C PHE A 162 -3.37 14.52 -8.76
N ILE A 163 -3.33 13.19 -8.63
CA ILE A 163 -4.46 12.31 -8.97
C ILE A 163 -5.64 12.60 -8.05
N SER A 164 -5.41 12.69 -6.73
CA SER A 164 -6.43 12.97 -5.73
C SER A 164 -7.13 14.31 -6.00
N ARG A 165 -6.36 15.37 -6.31
CA ARG A 165 -6.90 16.67 -6.70
C ARG A 165 -7.72 16.60 -8.00
N TRP A 166 -7.30 15.79 -8.96
CA TRP A 166 -8.06 15.61 -10.20
C TRP A 166 -9.37 14.85 -9.97
N LEU A 167 -9.38 13.84 -9.09
CA LEU A 167 -10.58 13.06 -8.78
C LEU A 167 -11.64 13.86 -8.00
N GLY A 168 -11.21 14.81 -7.16
CA GLY A 168 -12.08 15.81 -6.50
C GLY A 168 -12.29 15.55 -5.02
#